data_AF-A0ABD0S1W9-F1
#
_entry.id   AF-A0ABD0S1W9-F1
#
_cell.length_a   1.000
_cell.length_b   1.000
_cell.length_c   1.000
_cell.angle_alpha   90.00
_cell.angle_beta   90.00
_cell.angle_gamma   90.00
#
_symmetry.space_group_name_H-M   'P 1'
#
loop_
_entity.id
_entity.type
_entity.pdbx_description
1 polymer ?
#
loop_
_entity_poly.entity_id
_entity_poly.type
_entity_poly.pdbx_seq_one_letter_code
_entity_poly.pdbx_strand_id
1 'polypeptide(L)'
;MENLKEVIESSSRQEREARATYASVAAVAPRPQFPAHAAVHSVVITSENEMETGEQIMERVRGVVKAKEDGFQIDRVRKGKDRKIILGCRNRAEMDRVKERLGKEDHSLRVEDIKNKDPLIVLRDLLAYNENEDVLRGLRTQNRALFEGVSGEDDRMEVKYRKKTRNPLTSHVVIKVSPVLWSRLTGAGVVHVDLQRIRVLDQSPLIQCSRCLGYGHGKRFCRDTVDVCSHCGGPHLGAECADRATGKPPSCRNCLSAKMDRADHNAFSSDCPVRRRWENLARSAVQYC
;
A
#
# COMPACT_ATOMS: atom_id res chain seq x y z
N MET A 1 -44.01 43.68 -16.11
CA MET A 1 -42.81 43.34 -15.30
C MET A 1 -42.81 41.91 -14.77
N GLU A 2 -43.96 41.23 -14.65
CA GLU A 2 -44.04 39.80 -14.25
C GLU A 2 -43.34 38.85 -15.22
N ASN A 3 -43.51 39.06 -16.53
CA ASN A 3 -42.95 38.18 -17.57
C ASN A 3 -41.40 38.12 -17.58
N LEU A 4 -40.72 39.17 -17.10
CA LEU A 4 -39.25 39.20 -17.05
C LEU A 4 -38.71 38.43 -15.83
N LYS A 5 -39.44 38.42 -14.72
CA LYS A 5 -39.06 37.66 -13.51
C LYS A 5 -39.16 36.16 -13.74
N GLU A 6 -40.22 35.70 -14.41
CA GLU A 6 -40.41 34.29 -14.73
C GLU A 6 -39.34 33.75 -15.71
N VAL A 7 -38.93 34.57 -16.68
CA VAL A 7 -37.85 34.22 -17.62
C VAL A 7 -36.49 34.14 -16.91
N ILE A 8 -36.21 35.04 -15.94
CA ILE A 8 -34.97 35.00 -15.16
C ILE A 8 -34.94 33.78 -14.23
N GLU A 9 -36.05 33.46 -13.56
CA GLU A 9 -36.14 32.31 -12.65
C GLU A 9 -36.06 30.96 -13.37
N SER A 10 -36.66 30.84 -14.55
CA SER A 10 -36.57 29.64 -15.39
C SER A 10 -35.16 29.43 -15.94
N SER A 11 -34.51 30.49 -16.43
CA SER A 11 -33.12 30.44 -16.92
C SER A 11 -32.13 30.09 -15.80
N SER A 12 -32.32 30.64 -14.59
CA SER A 12 -31.43 30.35 -13.46
C SER A 12 -31.71 28.98 -12.81
N ARG A 13 -32.91 28.41 -12.95
CA ARG A 13 -33.17 26.98 -12.65
C ARG A 13 -32.48 26.05 -13.64
N GLN A 14 -32.57 26.32 -14.94
CA GLN A 14 -31.89 25.52 -15.96
C GLN A 14 -30.36 25.57 -15.81
N GLU A 15 -29.78 26.73 -15.47
CA GLU A 15 -28.33 26.84 -15.17
C GLU A 15 -27.90 26.09 -13.90
N ARG A 16 -28.78 26.00 -12.89
CA ARG A 16 -28.53 25.23 -11.65
C ARG A 16 -28.64 23.72 -11.87
N GLU A 17 -29.54 23.28 -12.73
CA GLU A 17 -29.70 21.86 -13.10
C GLU A 17 -28.59 21.37 -14.05
N ALA A 18 -28.08 22.26 -14.91
CA ALA A 18 -26.99 21.94 -15.84
C ALA A 18 -25.58 21.93 -15.21
N ARG A 19 -25.38 22.62 -14.09
CA ARG A 19 -24.09 22.64 -13.38
C ARG A 19 -23.99 21.48 -12.40
N ALA A 20 -23.06 20.55 -12.67
CA ALA A 20 -22.64 19.56 -11.69
C ALA A 20 -22.24 20.27 -10.39
N THR A 21 -23.00 20.01 -9.33
CA THR A 21 -22.73 20.57 -8.00
C THR A 21 -21.42 20.00 -7.47
N TYR A 22 -20.75 20.73 -6.59
CA TYR A 22 -19.55 20.23 -5.90
C TYR A 22 -19.81 18.86 -5.24
N ALA A 23 -21.02 18.66 -4.70
CA ALA A 23 -21.47 17.40 -4.13
C ALA A 23 -21.58 16.28 -5.18
N SER A 24 -22.12 16.55 -6.37
CA SER A 24 -22.20 15.54 -7.44
C SER A 24 -20.84 15.19 -8.02
N VAL A 25 -19.91 16.16 -8.13
CA VAL A 25 -18.53 15.91 -8.56
C VAL A 25 -17.76 15.10 -7.51
N ALA A 26 -17.96 15.37 -6.21
CA ALA A 26 -17.32 14.63 -5.13
C ALA A 26 -17.85 13.20 -4.95
N ALA A 27 -19.14 12.97 -5.24
CA ALA A 27 -19.77 11.64 -5.17
C ALA A 27 -19.30 10.68 -6.29
N VAL A 28 -18.80 11.21 -7.40
CA VAL A 28 -18.34 10.44 -8.57
C VAL A 28 -16.90 9.95 -8.44
N ALA A 29 -16.16 10.35 -7.40
CA ALA A 29 -14.82 9.82 -7.17
C ALA A 29 -14.89 8.29 -7.02
N PRO A 30 -14.32 7.51 -7.98
CA PRO A 30 -14.43 6.07 -7.92
C PRO A 30 -13.76 5.59 -6.64
N ARG A 31 -14.48 4.78 -5.85
CA ARG A 31 -13.87 4.03 -4.76
C ARG A 31 -12.70 3.25 -5.37
N PRO A 32 -11.48 3.31 -4.80
CA PRO A 32 -10.39 2.52 -5.33
C PRO A 32 -10.78 1.04 -5.20
N GLN A 33 -11.15 0.43 -6.32
CA GLN A 33 -11.37 -1.00 -6.42
C GLN A 33 -9.99 -1.63 -6.46
N PHE A 34 -9.52 -2.08 -5.32
CA PHE A 34 -8.33 -2.93 -5.29
C PHE A 34 -8.76 -4.31 -5.77
N PRO A 35 -8.08 -4.87 -6.78
CA PRO A 35 -8.38 -6.22 -7.21
C PRO A 35 -8.21 -7.16 -6.02
N ALA A 36 -9.13 -8.11 -5.89
CA ALA A 36 -9.00 -9.20 -4.95
C ALA A 36 -7.72 -9.98 -5.30
N HIS A 37 -6.64 -9.71 -4.57
CA HIS A 37 -5.41 -10.48 -4.74
C HIS A 37 -5.62 -11.81 -4.03
N ALA A 38 -5.73 -12.89 -4.81
CA ALA A 38 -5.78 -14.25 -4.27
C ALA A 38 -4.60 -14.48 -3.33
N ALA A 39 -4.85 -15.26 -2.27
CA ALA A 39 -3.83 -15.65 -1.32
C ALA A 39 -2.59 -16.17 -2.06
N VAL A 40 -1.41 -15.67 -1.69
CA VAL A 40 -0.16 -16.10 -2.29
C VAL A 40 0.12 -17.52 -1.79
N HIS A 41 -0.16 -18.51 -2.63
CA HIS A 41 0.15 -19.92 -2.36
C HIS A 41 1.63 -20.19 -2.61
N SER A 42 2.52 -19.45 -1.93
CA SER A 42 3.96 -19.56 -2.14
C SER A 42 4.73 -19.87 -0.87
N VAL A 43 5.82 -20.59 -1.03
CA VAL A 43 6.77 -20.93 0.02
C VAL A 43 8.13 -20.31 -0.26
N VAL A 44 8.80 -19.83 0.79
CA VAL A 44 10.24 -19.54 0.79
C VAL A 44 10.96 -20.80 1.24
N ILE A 45 12.05 -21.12 0.55
CA ILE A 45 12.95 -22.19 0.91
C ILE A 45 14.34 -21.59 1.12
N THR A 46 14.95 -21.93 2.24
CA THR A 46 16.33 -21.59 2.58
C THR A 46 17.06 -22.84 3.06
N SER A 47 18.36 -22.91 2.80
CA SER A 47 19.22 -23.95 3.37
C SER A 47 19.75 -23.52 4.74
N GLU A 48 19.89 -24.47 5.66
CA GLU A 48 20.61 -24.27 6.92
C GLU A 48 22.12 -24.13 6.70
N ASN A 49 22.63 -24.60 5.56
CA ASN A 49 24.04 -24.47 5.22
C ASN A 49 24.33 -23.10 4.59
N GLU A 50 25.06 -22.25 5.34
CA GLU A 50 25.45 -20.92 4.90
C GLU A 50 26.52 -20.89 3.80
N MET A 51 27.06 -22.04 3.37
CA MET A 51 28.02 -22.08 2.26
C MET A 51 27.35 -22.39 0.91
N GLU A 52 26.08 -22.78 0.91
CA GLU A 52 25.38 -23.14 -0.31
C GLU A 52 24.99 -21.92 -1.14
N THR A 53 25.12 -22.04 -2.46
CA THR A 53 24.66 -21.04 -3.40
C THR A 53 23.17 -21.24 -3.71
N GLY A 54 22.50 -20.17 -4.16
CA GLY A 54 21.09 -20.28 -4.58
C GLY A 54 20.88 -21.23 -5.77
N GLU A 55 21.92 -21.58 -6.53
CA GLU A 55 21.85 -22.60 -7.59
C GLU A 55 21.84 -24.01 -7.02
N GLN A 56 22.71 -24.28 -6.06
CA GLN A 56 22.75 -25.57 -5.36
C GLN A 56 21.43 -25.83 -4.65
N ILE A 57 20.88 -24.83 -3.95
CA ILE A 57 19.57 -24.94 -3.28
C ILE A 57 18.47 -25.21 -4.31
N MET A 58 18.48 -24.52 -5.46
CA MET A 58 17.48 -24.73 -6.50
C MET A 58 17.53 -26.14 -7.10
N GLU A 59 18.73 -26.69 -7.32
CA GLU A 59 18.88 -28.04 -7.85
C GLU A 59 18.39 -29.10 -6.85
N ARG A 60 18.69 -28.92 -5.56
CA ARG A 60 18.15 -29.77 -4.49
C ARG A 60 16.64 -29.71 -4.42
N VAL A 61 16.07 -28.51 -4.43
CA VAL A 61 14.61 -28.32 -4.45
C VAL A 61 13.98 -29.00 -5.66
N ARG A 62 14.61 -28.91 -6.84
CA ARG A 62 14.15 -29.63 -8.04
C ARG A 62 14.21 -31.15 -7.86
N GLY A 63 15.30 -31.66 -7.31
CA GLY A 63 15.53 -33.08 -7.07
C GLY A 63 14.59 -33.69 -6.03
N VAL A 64 14.15 -32.91 -5.03
CA VAL A 64 13.19 -33.33 -4.01
C VAL A 64 11.75 -33.20 -4.49
N VAL A 65 11.37 -32.04 -5.05
CA VAL A 65 9.96 -31.82 -5.46
C VAL A 65 9.57 -32.67 -6.67
N LYS A 66 10.52 -32.94 -7.58
CA LYS A 66 10.30 -33.74 -8.80
C LYS A 66 8.99 -33.44 -9.52
N ALA A 67 8.72 -32.15 -9.72
CA ALA A 67 7.41 -31.65 -10.15
C ALA A 67 6.81 -32.35 -11.39
N LYS A 68 7.67 -32.78 -12.32
CA LYS A 68 7.27 -33.49 -13.54
C LYS A 68 6.75 -34.91 -13.27
N GLU A 69 7.33 -35.62 -12.31
CA GLU A 69 7.00 -37.01 -12.00
C GLU A 69 5.74 -37.10 -11.14
N ASP A 70 5.63 -36.20 -10.16
CA ASP A 70 4.56 -36.20 -9.15
C ASP A 70 3.38 -35.27 -9.47
N GLY A 71 3.42 -34.62 -10.63
CA GLY A 71 2.34 -33.77 -11.15
C GLY A 71 2.13 -32.47 -10.36
N PHE A 72 3.16 -31.93 -9.72
CA PHE A 72 3.05 -30.66 -8.97
C PHE A 72 2.78 -29.49 -9.91
N GLN A 73 1.79 -28.66 -9.58
CA GLN A 73 1.42 -27.49 -10.35
C GLN A 73 2.08 -26.22 -9.78
N ILE A 74 3.27 -25.92 -10.30
CA ILE A 74 4.08 -24.76 -9.92
C ILE A 74 3.87 -23.63 -10.94
N ASP A 75 3.30 -22.52 -10.48
CA ASP A 75 3.02 -21.33 -11.30
C ASP A 75 4.26 -20.44 -11.48
N ARG A 76 5.14 -20.40 -10.46
CA ARG A 76 6.29 -19.49 -10.46
C ARG A 76 7.45 -20.01 -9.63
N VAL A 77 8.66 -19.83 -10.16
CA VAL A 77 9.91 -20.02 -9.40
C VAL A 77 10.71 -18.72 -9.46
N ARG A 78 11.21 -18.25 -8.32
CA ARG A 78 12.09 -17.08 -8.25
C ARG A 78 13.24 -17.29 -7.27
N LYS A 79 14.44 -16.85 -7.67
CA LYS A 79 15.58 -16.65 -6.76
C LYS A 79 15.41 -15.30 -6.07
N GLY A 80 15.32 -15.31 -4.75
CA GLY A 80 15.28 -14.14 -3.89
C GLY A 80 16.68 -13.67 -3.47
N LYS A 81 16.73 -12.57 -2.71
CA LYS A 81 17.95 -12.17 -2.01
C LYS A 81 18.28 -13.18 -0.90
N ASP A 82 19.52 -13.18 -0.46
CA ASP A 82 20.00 -14.00 0.67
C ASP A 82 19.79 -15.51 0.46
N ARG A 83 19.99 -15.98 -0.78
CA ARG A 83 19.92 -17.41 -1.17
C ARG A 83 18.55 -18.06 -0.96
N LYS A 84 17.49 -17.25 -0.98
CA LYS A 84 16.11 -17.70 -0.86
C LYS A 84 15.58 -18.21 -2.19
N ILE A 85 14.88 -19.33 -2.20
CA ILE A 85 14.10 -19.80 -3.35
C ILE A 85 12.62 -19.61 -3.03
N ILE A 86 11.88 -18.99 -3.94
CA ILE A 86 10.44 -18.77 -3.81
C ILE A 86 9.73 -19.63 -4.83
N LEU A 87 8.86 -20.52 -4.34
CA LEU A 87 8.03 -21.41 -5.13
C LEU A 87 6.57 -21.00 -4.97
N GLY A 88 5.94 -20.58 -6.06
CA GLY A 88 4.51 -20.30 -6.14
C GLY A 88 3.76 -21.49 -6.72
N CYS A 89 2.79 -21.99 -5.96
CA CYS A 89 1.94 -23.12 -6.31
C CYS A 89 0.57 -22.63 -6.77
N ARG A 90 -0.15 -23.46 -7.53
CA ARG A 90 -1.47 -23.11 -8.05
C ARG A 90 -2.51 -22.83 -6.96
N ASN A 91 -2.50 -23.63 -5.89
CA ASN A 91 -3.46 -23.53 -4.80
C ASN A 91 -2.82 -23.93 -3.46
N ARG A 92 -3.57 -23.75 -2.36
CA ARG A 92 -3.12 -24.09 -1.01
C ARG A 92 -2.82 -25.59 -0.84
N ALA A 93 -3.62 -26.47 -1.44
CA ALA A 93 -3.42 -27.91 -1.33
C ALA A 93 -2.08 -28.35 -1.98
N GLU A 94 -1.77 -27.83 -3.16
CA GLU A 94 -0.49 -28.05 -3.85
C GLU A 94 0.68 -27.50 -3.01
N MET A 95 0.53 -26.31 -2.44
CA MET A 95 1.53 -25.72 -1.56
C MET A 95 1.81 -26.60 -0.34
N ASP A 96 0.77 -27.14 0.30
CA ASP A 96 0.90 -27.99 1.47
C ASP A 96 1.54 -29.35 1.11
N ARG A 97 1.23 -29.92 -0.06
CA ARG A 97 1.93 -31.12 -0.59
C ARG A 97 3.43 -30.85 -0.83
N VAL A 98 3.79 -29.69 -1.39
CA VAL A 98 5.20 -29.32 -1.62
C VAL A 98 5.96 -29.19 -0.30
N LYS A 99 5.35 -28.56 0.71
CA LYS A 99 5.96 -28.44 2.05
C LYS A 99 6.17 -29.81 2.70
N GLU A 100 5.17 -30.69 2.61
CA GLU A 100 5.26 -32.01 3.20
C GLU A 100 6.39 -32.83 2.56
N ARG A 101 6.52 -32.78 1.23
CA ARG A 101 7.61 -33.47 0.52
C ARG A 101 8.99 -32.93 0.90
N LEU A 102 9.16 -31.60 0.88
CA LEU A 102 10.42 -30.97 1.28
C LEU A 102 10.77 -31.28 2.73
N GLY A 103 9.79 -31.24 3.63
CA GLY A 103 9.99 -31.53 5.05
C GLY A 103 10.30 -33.00 5.36
N LYS A 104 9.88 -33.95 4.51
CA LYS A 104 10.16 -35.39 4.68
C LYS A 104 11.50 -35.81 4.08
N GLU A 105 11.85 -35.29 2.92
CA GLU A 105 12.99 -35.78 2.14
C GLU A 105 14.28 -34.97 2.38
N ASP A 106 14.18 -33.73 2.87
CA ASP A 106 15.34 -32.89 3.12
C ASP A 106 15.17 -31.95 4.32
N HIS A 107 15.54 -32.45 5.50
CA HIS A 107 15.47 -31.69 6.76
C HIS A 107 16.43 -30.51 6.84
N SER A 108 17.41 -30.39 5.95
CA SER A 108 18.33 -29.25 5.93
C SER A 108 17.78 -28.03 5.17
N LEU A 109 16.61 -28.19 4.54
CA LEU A 109 15.87 -27.09 3.92
C LEU A 109 14.77 -26.60 4.86
N ARG A 110 14.85 -25.32 5.24
CA ARG A 110 13.76 -24.62 5.95
C ARG A 110 12.75 -24.11 4.94
N VAL A 111 11.49 -24.44 5.17
CA VAL A 111 10.37 -24.04 4.33
C VAL A 111 9.44 -23.13 5.15
N GLU A 112 9.24 -21.91 4.68
CA GLU A 112 8.40 -20.90 5.33
C GLU A 112 7.29 -20.42 4.40
N ASP A 113 6.12 -20.17 4.97
CA ASP A 113 4.96 -19.65 4.23
C ASP A 113 5.16 -18.18 3.88
N ILE A 114 4.97 -17.83 2.59
CA ILE A 114 4.78 -16.44 2.21
C ILE A 114 3.33 -16.07 2.46
N LYS A 115 3.09 -15.42 3.60
CA LYS A 115 1.80 -14.77 3.85
C LYS A 115 1.77 -13.39 3.23
N ASN A 116 0.65 -13.05 2.61
CA ASN A 116 0.36 -11.67 2.23
C ASN A 116 0.39 -10.78 3.48
N LYS A 117 0.78 -9.53 3.29
CA LYS A 117 0.70 -8.53 4.33
C LYS A 117 -0.75 -8.10 4.52
N ASP A 118 -1.10 -7.84 5.77
CA ASP A 118 -2.35 -7.14 6.11
C ASP A 118 -2.34 -5.72 5.51
N PRO A 119 -3.50 -5.22 5.06
CA PRO A 119 -3.63 -3.90 4.48
C PRO A 119 -3.51 -2.80 5.53
N LEU A 120 -3.27 -1.58 5.05
CA LEU A 120 -3.15 -0.39 5.88
C LEU A 120 -4.29 0.58 5.57
N ILE A 121 -4.82 1.20 6.61
CA ILE A 121 -5.69 2.36 6.52
C ILE A 121 -4.99 3.58 7.13
N VAL A 122 -5.44 4.77 6.75
CA VAL A 122 -5.05 6.03 7.38
C VAL A 122 -6.28 6.78 7.86
N LEU A 123 -6.28 7.12 9.16
CA LEU A 123 -7.20 8.07 9.77
C LEU A 123 -6.61 9.47 9.60
N ARG A 124 -7.31 10.37 8.91
CA ARG A 124 -6.81 11.74 8.66
C ARG A 124 -7.16 12.72 9.78
N ASP A 125 -6.23 13.61 10.05
CA ASP A 125 -6.38 14.75 10.97
C ASP A 125 -6.99 14.41 12.36
N LEU A 126 -6.58 13.26 12.93
CA LEU A 126 -6.98 12.85 14.27
C LEU A 126 -6.22 13.68 15.32
N LEU A 127 -6.92 14.14 16.35
CA LEU A 127 -6.35 14.91 17.45
C LEU A 127 -5.27 14.12 18.16
N ALA A 128 -4.10 14.75 18.31
CA ALA A 128 -2.87 14.09 18.70
C ALA A 128 -2.87 13.58 20.14
N TYR A 129 -3.77 14.08 21.01
CA TYR A 129 -3.92 13.59 22.38
C TYR A 129 -4.49 12.18 22.46
N ASN A 130 -5.18 11.69 21.42
CA ASN A 130 -5.69 10.32 21.42
C ASN A 130 -4.51 9.36 21.32
N GLU A 131 -4.27 8.55 22.35
CA GLU A 131 -3.22 7.54 22.35
C GLU A 131 -3.58 6.33 21.48
N ASN A 132 -2.59 5.51 21.10
CA ASN A 132 -2.83 4.41 20.16
C ASN A 132 -3.92 3.45 20.64
N GLU A 133 -3.90 3.08 21.93
CA GLU A 133 -4.91 2.19 22.53
C GLU A 133 -6.30 2.83 22.53
N ASP A 134 -6.39 4.13 22.81
CA ASP A 134 -7.66 4.87 22.80
C ASP A 134 -8.25 4.96 21.40
N VAL A 135 -7.40 5.12 20.38
CA VAL A 135 -7.84 5.11 18.97
C VAL A 135 -8.43 3.76 18.59
N LEU A 136 -7.73 2.67 18.92
CA LEU A 136 -8.22 1.31 18.62
C LEU A 136 -9.51 1.01 19.39
N ARG A 137 -9.57 1.38 20.67
CA ARG A 137 -10.78 1.24 21.50
C ARG A 137 -11.94 2.06 20.94
N GLY A 138 -11.70 3.32 20.61
CA GLY A 138 -12.69 4.24 20.03
C GLY A 138 -13.25 3.74 18.70
N LEU A 139 -12.40 3.20 17.82
CA LEU A 139 -12.85 2.57 16.57
C LEU A 139 -13.87 1.47 16.86
N ARG A 140 -13.58 0.56 17.79
CA ARG A 140 -14.46 -0.56 18.15
C ARG A 140 -15.77 -0.08 18.79
N THR A 141 -15.68 0.83 19.76
CA THR A 141 -16.83 1.20 20.59
C THR A 141 -17.78 2.18 19.92
N GLN A 142 -17.27 3.12 19.12
CA GLN A 142 -18.06 4.16 18.45
C GLN A 142 -18.52 3.77 17.05
N ASN A 143 -17.98 2.70 16.46
CA ASN A 143 -18.34 2.24 15.11
C ASN A 143 -18.82 0.78 15.11
N ARG A 144 -19.60 0.38 16.12
CA ARG A 144 -20.00 -1.02 16.37
C ARG A 144 -20.52 -1.76 15.14
N ALA A 145 -21.30 -1.10 14.29
CA ALA A 145 -21.82 -1.68 13.04
C ALA A 145 -20.72 -2.16 12.09
N LEU A 146 -19.54 -1.54 12.09
CA LEU A 146 -18.40 -1.97 11.27
C LEU A 146 -17.70 -3.21 11.82
N PHE A 147 -17.86 -3.49 13.11
CA PHE A 147 -17.21 -4.61 13.81
C PHE A 147 -18.17 -5.79 14.09
N GLU A 148 -19.45 -5.67 13.71
CA GLU A 148 -20.44 -6.72 13.95
C GLU A 148 -20.07 -8.02 13.23
N GLY A 149 -20.03 -9.12 13.99
CA GLY A 149 -19.64 -10.45 13.48
C GLY A 149 -18.15 -10.61 13.15
N VAL A 150 -17.31 -9.60 13.42
CA VAL A 150 -15.85 -9.70 13.25
C VAL A 150 -15.25 -10.27 14.53
N SER A 151 -14.50 -11.37 14.43
CA SER A 151 -13.87 -12.02 15.59
C SER A 151 -12.60 -12.78 15.20
N GLY A 152 -11.79 -13.13 16.20
CA GLY A 152 -10.57 -13.90 16.01
C GLY A 152 -9.59 -13.24 15.03
N GLU A 153 -9.19 -13.99 13.99
CA GLU A 153 -8.25 -13.55 12.96
C GLU A 153 -8.77 -12.36 12.13
N ASP A 154 -10.08 -12.20 11.98
CA ASP A 154 -10.62 -11.05 11.25
C ASP A 154 -10.61 -9.77 12.08
N ASP A 155 -10.33 -9.85 13.38
CA ASP A 155 -10.32 -8.71 14.29
C ASP A 155 -8.92 -8.15 14.62
N ARG A 156 -7.97 -8.36 13.70
CA ARG A 156 -6.60 -7.84 13.86
C ARG A 156 -6.54 -6.35 13.52
N MET A 157 -6.08 -5.54 14.47
CA MET A 157 -5.71 -4.14 14.27
C MET A 157 -4.44 -3.79 15.03
N GLU A 158 -3.56 -3.00 14.41
CA GLU A 158 -2.31 -2.54 15.03
C GLU A 158 -1.93 -1.16 14.50
N VAL A 159 -1.76 -0.18 15.39
CA VAL A 159 -1.25 1.15 14.99
C VAL A 159 0.23 1.01 14.61
N LYS A 160 0.57 1.36 13.37
CA LYS A 160 1.95 1.23 12.87
C LYS A 160 2.80 2.46 13.10
N TYR A 161 2.26 3.62 12.73
CA TYR A 161 2.97 4.89 12.88
C TYR A 161 2.01 6.07 12.69
N ARG A 162 2.47 7.25 13.11
CA ARG A 162 1.76 8.52 12.94
C ARG A 162 2.54 9.43 12.00
N LYS A 163 1.83 10.11 11.09
CA LYS A 163 2.42 11.17 10.25
C LYS A 163 2.01 12.52 10.83
N LYS A 164 2.99 13.42 10.97
CA LYS A 164 2.71 14.82 11.35
C LYS A 164 1.90 15.48 10.25
N THR A 165 0.94 16.31 10.64
CA THR A 165 0.17 17.14 9.71
C THR A 165 0.66 18.59 9.77
N ARG A 166 0.06 19.47 8.98
CA ARG A 166 0.36 20.92 9.04
C ARG A 166 -0.09 21.51 10.38
N ASN A 167 -1.20 21.02 10.93
CA ASN A 167 -1.67 21.43 12.24
C ASN A 167 -0.95 20.58 13.32
N PRO A 168 -0.21 21.21 14.25
CA PRO A 168 0.53 20.47 15.28
C PRO A 168 -0.38 19.69 16.24
N LEU A 169 -1.66 20.07 16.36
CA LEU A 169 -2.63 19.39 17.22
C LEU A 169 -3.21 18.12 16.59
N THR A 170 -2.92 17.85 15.31
CA THR A 170 -3.46 16.69 14.59
C THR A 170 -2.37 15.84 13.95
N SER A 171 -2.66 14.55 13.85
CA SER A 171 -1.81 13.55 13.23
C SER A 171 -2.61 12.65 12.29
N HIS A 172 -1.97 12.14 11.25
CA HIS A 172 -2.54 11.02 10.50
C HIS A 172 -2.10 9.72 11.14
N VAL A 173 -3.05 8.86 11.54
CA VAL A 173 -2.74 7.58 12.18
C VAL A 173 -2.86 6.46 11.15
N VAL A 174 -1.76 5.74 10.93
CA VAL A 174 -1.73 4.58 10.03
C VAL A 174 -1.91 3.31 10.84
N ILE A 175 -2.92 2.53 10.48
CA ILE A 175 -3.33 1.32 11.19
C ILE A 175 -3.26 0.15 10.20
N LYS A 176 -2.58 -0.92 10.61
CA LYS A 176 -2.63 -2.22 9.93
C LYS A 176 -3.88 -2.93 10.41
N VAL A 177 -4.70 -3.42 9.51
CA VAL A 177 -5.98 -4.07 9.82
C VAL A 177 -6.15 -5.34 9.00
N SER A 178 -7.00 -6.27 9.43
CA SER A 178 -7.37 -7.43 8.61
C SER A 178 -8.02 -7.01 7.28
N PRO A 179 -8.04 -7.87 6.25
CA PRO A 179 -8.73 -7.60 4.98
C PRO A 179 -10.22 -7.26 5.16
N VAL A 180 -10.91 -7.98 6.06
CA VAL A 180 -12.32 -7.75 6.39
C VAL A 180 -12.53 -6.34 6.97
N LEU A 181 -11.72 -5.96 7.97
CA LEU A 181 -11.81 -4.63 8.57
C LEU A 181 -11.42 -3.53 7.59
N TRP A 182 -10.41 -3.74 6.75
CA TRP A 182 -10.03 -2.79 5.71
C TRP A 182 -11.22 -2.51 4.78
N SER A 183 -11.88 -3.55 4.28
CA SER A 183 -13.03 -3.41 3.38
C SER A 183 -14.17 -2.63 4.03
N ARG A 184 -14.51 -2.96 5.28
CA ARG A 184 -15.58 -2.27 6.03
C ARG A 184 -15.24 -0.81 6.34
N LEU A 185 -14.04 -0.54 6.84
CA LEU A 185 -13.62 0.81 7.25
C LEU A 185 -13.43 1.74 6.05
N THR A 186 -12.79 1.26 4.97
CA THR A 186 -12.64 2.06 3.75
C THR A 186 -13.95 2.19 2.97
N GLY A 187 -14.81 1.17 3.01
CA GLY A 187 -16.15 1.20 2.43
C GLY A 187 -17.08 2.20 3.12
N ALA A 188 -16.95 2.37 4.44
CA ALA A 188 -17.61 3.43 5.20
C ALA A 188 -17.03 4.82 4.86
N GLY A 189 -15.72 4.91 4.65
CA GLY A 189 -15.00 6.14 4.27
C GLY A 189 -14.88 7.19 5.38
N VAL A 190 -15.70 7.08 6.43
CA VAL A 190 -15.67 7.89 7.64
C VAL A 190 -15.94 7.02 8.87
N VAL A 191 -15.32 7.37 9.98
CA VAL A 191 -15.48 6.72 11.29
C VAL A 191 -15.50 7.77 12.39
N HIS A 192 -15.97 7.38 13.56
CA HIS A 192 -15.93 8.20 14.78
C HIS A 192 -14.81 7.70 15.69
N VAL A 193 -13.99 8.63 16.19
CA VAL A 193 -13.05 8.38 17.29
C VAL A 193 -13.12 9.58 18.21
N ASP A 194 -13.43 9.32 19.48
CA ASP A 194 -13.65 10.34 20.49
C ASP A 194 -14.71 11.36 20.03
N LEU A 195 -14.38 12.66 20.02
CA LEU A 195 -15.27 13.76 19.61
C LEU A 195 -15.13 14.11 18.12
N GLN A 196 -14.54 13.21 17.31
CA GLN A 196 -14.23 13.51 15.90
C GLN A 196 -14.88 12.53 14.92
N ARG A 197 -15.45 13.09 13.85
CA ARG A 197 -15.76 12.37 12.61
C ARG A 197 -14.57 12.45 11.65
N ILE A 198 -13.95 11.31 11.38
CA ILE A 198 -12.65 11.20 10.75
C ILE A 198 -12.76 10.48 9.42
N ARG A 199 -12.06 10.99 8.40
CA ARG A 199 -11.95 10.31 7.12
C ARG A 199 -11.00 9.12 7.23
N VAL A 200 -11.46 7.96 6.77
CA VAL A 200 -10.66 6.75 6.62
C VAL A 200 -10.36 6.55 5.15
N LEU A 201 -9.09 6.42 4.82
CA LEU A 201 -8.66 6.10 3.47
C LEU A 201 -7.76 4.87 3.48
N ASP A 202 -7.67 4.21 2.34
CA ASP A 202 -6.60 3.26 2.09
C ASP A 202 -5.22 3.95 2.21
N GLN A 203 -4.27 3.24 2.82
CA GLN A 203 -2.88 3.67 2.91
C GLN A 203 -2.01 2.73 2.09
N SER A 204 -1.37 3.28 1.06
CA SER A 204 -0.38 2.56 0.27
C SER A 204 0.75 2.00 1.15
N PRO A 205 1.14 0.72 0.99
CA PRO A 205 2.30 0.13 1.66
C PRO A 205 3.63 0.61 1.05
N LEU A 206 3.58 1.34 -0.08
CA LEU A 206 4.76 1.84 -0.76
C LEU A 206 5.51 2.84 0.12
N ILE A 207 6.78 2.55 0.36
CA ILE A 207 7.70 3.45 1.05
C ILE A 207 8.49 4.23 0.00
N GLN A 208 8.51 5.55 0.14
CA GLN A 208 9.39 6.44 -0.62
C GLN A 208 10.42 7.06 0.32
N CYS A 209 11.69 6.93 -0.04
CA CYS A 209 12.79 7.47 0.73
C CYS A 209 12.80 9.00 0.65
N SER A 210 12.80 9.69 1.78
CA SER A 210 12.85 11.15 1.80
C SER A 210 14.25 11.74 1.54
N ARG A 211 15.29 10.90 1.44
CA ARG A 211 16.65 11.30 1.09
C ARG A 211 16.87 11.21 -0.41
N CYS A 212 16.83 10.00 -0.98
CA CYS A 212 17.11 9.79 -2.40
C CYS A 212 15.90 9.91 -3.32
N LEU A 213 14.69 10.06 -2.75
CA LEU A 213 13.39 10.10 -3.44
C LEU A 213 12.97 8.79 -4.11
N GLY A 214 13.83 7.77 -4.08
CA GLY A 214 13.55 6.44 -4.61
C GLY A 214 12.54 5.65 -3.78
N TYR A 215 12.10 4.52 -4.32
CA TYR A 215 11.06 3.66 -3.74
C TYR A 215 11.65 2.41 -3.06
N GLY A 216 10.87 1.81 -2.16
CA GLY A 216 11.17 0.50 -1.55
C GLY A 216 12.00 0.54 -0.28
N HIS A 217 12.47 1.71 0.17
CA HIS A 217 13.17 1.87 1.44
C HIS A 217 12.91 3.23 2.07
N GLY A 218 13.05 3.33 3.39
CA GLY A 218 12.98 4.59 4.13
C GLY A 218 14.36 5.24 4.32
N LYS A 219 14.39 6.51 4.73
CA LYS A 219 15.62 7.29 4.96
C LYS A 219 16.63 6.59 5.87
N ARG A 220 16.15 5.89 6.93
CA ARG A 220 16.99 5.11 7.86
C ARG A 220 17.84 4.03 7.19
N PHE A 221 17.34 3.44 6.10
CA PHE A 221 18.00 2.35 5.37
C PHE A 221 18.57 2.81 4.03
N CYS A 222 18.64 4.13 3.81
CA CYS A 222 19.16 4.70 2.58
C CYS A 222 20.70 4.68 2.60
N ARG A 223 21.29 4.18 1.52
CA ARG A 223 22.75 4.14 1.33
C ARG A 223 23.32 5.47 0.84
N ASP A 224 22.49 6.32 0.26
CA ASP A 224 22.90 7.65 -0.15
C ASP A 224 23.18 8.52 1.08
N THR A 225 24.15 9.42 0.97
CA THR A 225 24.56 10.34 2.04
C THR A 225 23.99 11.74 1.86
N VAL A 226 23.55 12.08 0.65
CA VAL A 226 23.07 13.41 0.28
C VAL A 226 21.55 13.42 0.14
N ASP A 227 20.89 14.40 0.77
CA ASP A 227 19.46 14.64 0.59
C ASP A 227 19.20 15.29 -0.78
N VAL A 228 18.18 14.79 -1.48
CA VAL A 228 17.82 15.20 -2.84
C VAL A 228 16.52 15.99 -2.83
N CYS A 229 16.50 17.10 -3.55
CA CYS A 229 15.35 17.98 -3.63
C CYS A 229 14.19 17.31 -4.40
N SER A 230 13.02 17.22 -3.76
CA SER A 230 11.81 16.67 -4.39
C SER A 230 11.27 17.49 -5.56
N HIS A 231 11.70 18.76 -5.67
CA HIS A 231 11.28 19.69 -6.71
C HIS A 231 12.10 19.55 -7.99
N CYS A 232 13.42 19.58 -7.91
CA CYS A 232 14.29 19.59 -9.11
C CYS A 232 15.27 18.41 -9.18
N GLY A 233 15.34 17.55 -8.16
CA GLY A 233 16.24 16.39 -8.14
C GLY A 233 17.71 16.70 -7.82
N GLY A 234 18.04 17.96 -7.48
CA GLY A 234 19.40 18.40 -7.12
C GLY A 234 19.81 18.03 -5.67
N PRO A 235 21.11 18.09 -5.34
CA PRO A 235 21.68 17.68 -4.05
C PRO A 235 21.52 18.75 -2.96
N HIS A 236 20.28 19.10 -2.62
CA HIS A 236 19.94 20.08 -1.58
C HIS A 236 18.58 19.79 -0.96
N LEU A 237 18.29 20.42 0.18
CA LEU A 237 16.97 20.35 0.80
C LEU A 237 15.97 21.23 0.04
N GLY A 238 14.71 20.82 -0.04
CA GLY A 238 13.69 21.55 -0.80
C GLY A 238 13.44 23.00 -0.34
N ALA A 239 13.91 23.39 0.85
CA ALA A 239 13.89 24.78 1.33
C ALA A 239 14.92 25.68 0.65
N GLU A 240 16.01 25.10 0.13
CA GLU A 240 17.15 25.79 -0.50
C GLU A 240 17.05 25.77 -2.03
N CYS A 241 15.91 25.34 -2.58
CA CYS A 241 15.77 25.10 -4.01
C CYS A 241 15.57 26.40 -4.81
N ALA A 242 16.61 26.85 -5.51
CA ALA A 242 16.56 28.03 -6.38
C ALA A 242 15.52 27.90 -7.51
N ASP A 243 15.36 26.71 -8.10
CA ASP A 243 14.37 26.46 -9.15
C ASP A 243 12.94 26.64 -8.63
N ARG A 244 12.68 26.21 -7.38
CA ARG A 244 11.39 26.45 -6.73
C ARG A 244 11.18 27.93 -6.44
N ALA A 245 12.20 28.61 -5.91
CA ALA A 245 12.13 30.03 -5.58
C ALA A 245 11.87 30.90 -6.82
N THR A 246 12.42 30.50 -7.97
CA THR A 246 12.23 31.16 -9.27
C THR A 246 10.97 30.72 -10.02
N GLY A 247 10.15 29.84 -9.42
CA GLY A 247 8.88 29.40 -10.00
C GLY A 247 9.00 28.41 -11.15
N LYS A 248 10.18 27.82 -11.39
CA LYS A 248 10.34 26.78 -12.42
C LYS A 248 9.49 25.56 -12.07
N PRO A 249 8.89 24.88 -13.08
CA PRO A 249 8.11 23.69 -12.86
C PRO A 249 8.97 22.57 -12.25
N PRO A 250 8.38 21.70 -11.40
CA PRO A 250 9.10 20.59 -10.80
C PRO A 250 9.50 19.54 -11.84
N SER A 251 10.58 18.83 -11.57
CA SER A 251 11.08 17.70 -12.34
C SER A 251 11.27 16.45 -11.45
N CYS A 252 10.56 15.38 -11.79
CA CYS A 252 10.57 14.13 -11.05
C CYS A 252 11.82 13.32 -11.41
N ARG A 253 12.80 13.31 -10.50
CA ARG A 253 14.04 12.53 -10.63
C ARG A 253 13.79 11.06 -11.00
N ASN A 254 12.80 10.41 -10.38
CA ASN A 254 12.50 9.00 -10.66
C ASN A 254 12.04 8.78 -12.11
N CYS A 255 11.22 9.70 -12.65
CA CYS A 255 10.79 9.65 -14.06
C CYS A 255 11.93 9.94 -15.01
N LEU A 256 12.81 10.90 -14.68
CA LEU A 256 14.02 11.20 -15.46
C LEU A 256 14.96 10.00 -15.51
N SER A 257 15.26 9.37 -14.37
CA SER A 257 16.12 8.17 -14.30
C SER A 257 15.51 6.99 -15.06
N ALA A 258 14.18 6.87 -15.06
CA ALA A 258 13.45 5.85 -15.81
C ALA A 258 13.22 6.21 -17.29
N LYS A 259 13.73 7.36 -17.76
CA LYS A 259 13.57 7.86 -19.13
C LYS A 259 12.10 7.92 -19.58
N MET A 260 11.21 8.39 -18.70
CA MET A 260 9.80 8.62 -19.03
C MET A 260 9.64 9.91 -19.83
N ASP A 261 8.66 9.95 -20.74
CA ASP A 261 8.39 11.13 -21.58
C ASP A 261 7.93 12.36 -20.79
N ARG A 262 7.22 12.13 -19.66
CA ARG A 262 6.74 13.18 -18.76
C ARG A 262 7.34 13.05 -17.37
N ALA A 263 8.05 14.09 -16.96
CA ALA A 263 8.66 14.21 -15.64
C ALA A 263 8.34 15.55 -14.96
N ASP A 264 7.43 16.35 -15.50
CA ASP A 264 7.00 17.70 -15.08
C ASP A 264 6.10 17.69 -13.82
N HIS A 265 6.51 16.96 -12.78
CA HIS A 265 5.79 16.87 -11.52
C HIS A 265 6.76 16.69 -10.34
N ASN A 266 6.30 17.00 -9.13
CA ASN A 266 7.08 16.75 -7.93
C ASN A 266 7.31 15.24 -7.72
N ALA A 267 8.47 14.87 -7.15
CA ALA A 267 8.82 13.48 -6.90
C ALA A 267 7.82 12.73 -5.99
N PHE A 268 7.03 13.43 -5.18
CA PHE A 268 5.99 12.86 -4.31
C PHE A 268 4.58 12.89 -4.93
N SER A 269 4.43 13.29 -6.20
CA SER A 269 3.13 13.28 -6.87
C SER A 269 2.52 11.88 -6.90
N SER A 270 1.20 11.78 -6.66
CA SER A 270 0.43 10.55 -6.82
C SER A 270 0.33 10.12 -8.29
N ASP A 271 0.42 11.07 -9.21
CA ASP A 271 0.18 10.82 -10.64
C ASP A 271 1.43 10.31 -11.37
N CYS A 272 2.56 10.26 -10.65
CA CYS A 272 3.84 9.77 -11.16
C CYS A 272 3.69 8.33 -11.71
N PRO A 273 3.99 8.09 -13.00
CA PRO A 273 3.83 6.77 -13.61
C PRO A 273 4.79 5.73 -13.01
N VAL A 274 6.02 6.15 -12.67
CA VAL A 274 6.98 5.28 -11.98
C VAL A 274 6.44 4.91 -10.59
N ARG A 275 5.90 5.87 -9.85
CA ARG A 275 5.26 5.61 -8.55
C ARG A 275 4.13 4.59 -8.67
N ARG A 276 3.23 4.76 -9.65
CA ARG A 276 2.11 3.84 -9.87
C ARG A 276 2.58 2.40 -10.12
N ARG A 277 3.66 2.20 -10.90
CA ARG A 277 4.25 0.86 -11.08
C ARG A 277 4.76 0.26 -9.76
N TRP A 278 5.47 1.04 -8.97
CA TRP A 278 5.96 0.62 -7.66
C TRP A 278 4.84 0.38 -6.64
N GLU A 279 3.79 1.17 -6.71
CA GLU A 279 2.60 1.05 -5.87
C GLU A 279 1.86 -0.25 -6.18
N ASN A 280 1.66 -0.58 -7.45
CA ASN A 280 1.08 -1.86 -7.87
C ASN A 280 1.91 -3.05 -7.37
N LEU A 281 3.25 -2.95 -7.48
CA LEU A 281 4.14 -3.98 -6.96
C LEU A 281 4.00 -4.13 -5.43
N ALA A 282 4.01 -3.02 -4.70
CA ALA A 282 3.88 -3.04 -3.25
C ALA A 282 2.52 -3.59 -2.78
N ARG A 283 1.45 -3.26 -3.51
CA ARG A 283 0.08 -3.73 -3.24
C ARG A 283 -0.15 -5.19 -3.60
N SER A 284 0.57 -5.75 -4.59
CA SER A 284 0.46 -7.16 -4.93
C SER A 284 0.89 -8.13 -3.81
N ALA A 285 1.65 -7.63 -2.83
CA ALA A 285 2.02 -8.37 -1.63
C ALA A 285 1.05 -8.16 -0.46
N VAL A 286 -0.03 -7.40 -0.63
CA VAL A 286 -1.04 -7.09 0.40
C VAL A 286 -2.35 -7.81 0.05
N GLN A 287 -3.01 -8.37 1.07
CA GLN A 287 -4.31 -9.00 0.91
C GLN A 287 -5.42 -8.00 1.28
N TYR A 288 -6.15 -7.50 0.29
CA TYR A 288 -7.22 -6.51 0.53
C TYR A 288 -8.59 -7.15 0.81
N CYS A 289 -8.76 -8.44 0.50
CA CYS A 289 -9.97 -9.22 0.74
C CYS A 289 -9.65 -10.68 1.04
#